data_AF-A0AAW8KXM2-F1
#
_entry.id   AF-A0AAW8KXM2-F1
#
_cell.length_a   1.000
_cell.length_b   1.000
_cell.length_c   1.000
_cell.angle_alpha   90.00
_cell.angle_beta   90.00
_cell.angle_gamma   90.00
#
_symmetry.space_group_name_H-M   'P 1'
#
loop_
_entity.id
_entity.type
_entity.pdbx_description
1 polymer ?
#
loop_
_entity_poly.entity_id
_entity_poly.type
_entity_poly.pdbx_seq_one_letter_code
_entity_poly.pdbx_strand_id
1 'polypeptide(L)'
;TLKALQKKGLVDCTLEPHDFSPSPVQLAQMPLTLNEDQKKATQHVVNAQHQYQAFLLDGLTGSGKTEVYLHIMHEVLKQGKQVLVLVPEIGLTPQTISRFKSRFNCDIALLHSGLNDSKRLQAWQQAQTGKASIILGT
;
A
#
# COMPACT_ATOMS: atom_id res chain seq x y z
N THR A 1 25.43 27.43 2.63
CA THR A 1 24.31 27.12 1.72
C THR A 1 24.67 25.92 0.86
N LEU A 2 23.69 25.15 0.38
CA LEU A 2 23.94 23.96 -0.46
C LEU A 2 24.84 24.27 -1.68
N LYS A 3 24.65 25.45 -2.31
CA LYS A 3 25.51 25.93 -3.41
C LYS A 3 26.99 26.08 -3.02
N ALA A 4 27.28 26.49 -1.78
CA ALA A 4 28.67 26.61 -1.31
C ALA A 4 29.33 25.25 -1.07
N LEU A 5 28.55 24.25 -0.64
CA LEU A 5 29.01 22.87 -0.50
C LEU A 5 29.26 22.23 -1.87
N GLN A 6 28.37 22.47 -2.84
CA GLN A 6 28.55 22.03 -4.22
C GLN A 6 29.80 22.65 -4.85
N LYS A 7 30.02 23.96 -4.65
CA LYS A 7 31.23 24.66 -5.12
C LYS A 7 32.52 24.12 -4.49
N LYS A 8 32.45 23.53 -3.29
CA LYS A 8 33.57 22.89 -2.60
C LYS A 8 33.77 21.42 -3.00
N GLY A 9 32.96 20.89 -3.93
CA GLY A 9 33.01 19.48 -4.32
C GLY A 9 32.57 18.51 -3.23
N LEU A 10 31.83 18.99 -2.23
CA LEU A 10 31.38 18.17 -1.09
C LEU A 10 30.02 17.50 -1.33
N VAL A 11 29.26 18.00 -2.31
CA VAL A 11 27.94 17.47 -2.71
C VAL A 11 27.73 17.70 -4.21
N ASP A 12 26.88 16.87 -4.81
CA ASP A 12 26.43 17.03 -6.20
C ASP A 12 24.90 17.04 -6.30
N CYS A 13 24.39 17.56 -7.42
CA CYS A 13 22.95 17.59 -7.72
C CYS A 13 22.67 16.71 -8.92
N THR A 14 21.82 15.70 -8.74
CA THR A 14 21.38 14.78 -9.79
C THR A 14 19.87 14.88 -9.96
N LEU A 15 19.40 14.84 -11.20
CA LEU A 15 17.99 14.65 -11.52
C LEU A 15 17.77 13.17 -11.83
N GLU A 16 16.98 12.49 -11.02
CA GLU A 16 16.64 11.09 -11.25
C GLU A 16 15.32 10.99 -12.04
N PRO A 17 15.33 10.43 -13.26
CA PRO A 17 14.10 10.19 -13.99
C PRO A 17 13.23 9.20 -13.20
N HIS A 18 11.94 9.50 -13.10
CA HIS A 18 10.99 8.64 -12.40
C HIS A 18 10.29 7.71 -13.37
N ASP A 19 10.43 6.41 -13.16
CA ASP A 19 9.68 5.38 -13.87
C ASP A 19 8.33 5.13 -13.17
N PHE A 20 7.26 5.31 -13.93
CA PHE A 20 5.88 5.14 -13.50
C PHE A 20 5.23 3.86 -14.06
N SER A 21 6.02 2.96 -14.65
CA SER A 21 5.51 1.70 -15.18
C SER A 21 5.08 0.74 -14.05
N PRO A 22 3.87 0.13 -14.13
CA PRO A 22 3.40 -0.82 -13.12
C PRO A 22 4.34 -2.01 -12.93
N SER A 23 4.70 -2.31 -11.69
CA SER A 23 5.49 -3.49 -11.33
C SER A 23 4.55 -4.65 -10.97
N PRO A 24 4.83 -5.90 -11.40
CA PRO A 24 4.06 -7.06 -10.95
C PRO A 24 4.16 -7.24 -9.43
N VAL A 25 3.03 -7.46 -8.78
CA VAL A 25 2.99 -7.71 -7.32
C VAL A 25 3.46 -9.14 -7.05
N GLN A 26 4.41 -9.28 -6.12
CA GLN A 26 4.84 -10.58 -5.60
C GLN A 26 4.60 -10.64 -4.09
N LEU A 27 4.34 -11.83 -3.56
CA LEU A 27 4.31 -12.02 -2.11
C LEU A 27 5.73 -12.13 -1.56
N ALA A 28 6.04 -11.30 -0.56
CA ALA A 28 7.31 -11.38 0.17
C ALA A 28 7.27 -12.44 1.29
N GLN A 29 6.08 -12.74 1.80
CA GLN A 29 5.85 -13.75 2.84
C GLN A 29 4.61 -14.58 2.49
N MET A 30 4.65 -15.88 2.81
CA MET A 30 3.47 -16.74 2.65
C MET A 30 2.33 -16.26 3.55
N PRO A 31 1.08 -16.25 3.05
CA PRO A 31 -0.07 -15.90 3.87
C PRO A 31 -0.25 -16.88 5.03
N LEU A 32 -0.72 -16.38 6.17
CA LEU A 32 -1.11 -17.27 7.27
C LEU A 32 -2.36 -18.07 6.89
N THR A 33 -2.45 -19.30 7.41
CA THR A 33 -3.65 -20.13 7.26
C THR A 33 -4.81 -19.47 8.01
N LEU A 34 -5.83 -19.08 7.26
CA LEU A 34 -7.06 -18.52 7.81
C LEU A 34 -7.85 -19.59 8.58
N ASN A 35 -8.52 -19.19 9.66
CA ASN A 35 -9.53 -20.05 10.29
C ASN A 35 -10.84 -20.03 9.46
N GLU A 36 -11.82 -20.85 9.85
CA GLU A 36 -13.05 -21.01 9.07
C GLU A 36 -13.86 -19.71 8.92
N ASP A 37 -13.97 -18.90 9.99
CA ASP A 37 -14.69 -17.63 9.95
C ASP A 37 -13.99 -16.61 9.02
N GLN A 38 -12.67 -16.54 9.09
CA GLN A 38 -11.85 -15.68 8.24
C GLN A 38 -11.93 -16.12 6.78
N LYS A 39 -11.83 -17.43 6.48
CA LYS A 39 -12.00 -17.97 5.12
C LYS A 39 -13.35 -17.59 4.56
N LYS A 40 -14.42 -17.78 5.35
CA LYS A 40 -15.78 -17.44 4.96
C LYS A 40 -15.89 -15.94 4.64
N ALA A 41 -15.36 -15.07 5.51
CA ALA A 41 -15.36 -13.63 5.28
C ALA A 41 -14.60 -13.24 4.00
N THR A 42 -13.39 -13.76 3.81
CA THR A 42 -12.58 -13.51 2.60
C THR A 42 -13.34 -13.97 1.35
N GLN A 43 -13.88 -15.19 1.34
CA GLN A 43 -14.57 -15.74 0.18
C GLN A 43 -15.82 -14.93 -0.19
N HIS A 44 -16.59 -14.46 0.80
CA HIS A 44 -17.74 -13.59 0.56
C HIS A 44 -17.35 -12.29 -0.16
N VAL A 45 -16.25 -11.66 0.25
CA VAL A 45 -15.78 -10.42 -0.39
C VAL A 45 -15.22 -10.70 -1.79
N VAL A 46 -14.41 -11.76 -1.94
CA VAL A 46 -13.79 -12.11 -3.24
C VAL A 46 -14.85 -12.48 -4.29
N ASN A 47 -15.91 -13.19 -3.91
CA ASN A 47 -17.00 -13.54 -4.83
C ASN A 47 -17.83 -12.34 -5.28
N ALA A 48 -17.83 -11.23 -4.54
CA ALA A 48 -18.60 -10.04 -4.86
C ALA A 48 -17.87 -9.04 -5.77
N GLN A 49 -16.64 -9.32 -6.20
CA GLN A 49 -15.77 -8.34 -6.89
C GLN A 49 -16.26 -7.82 -8.25
N HIS A 50 -17.29 -8.44 -8.83
CA HIS A 50 -17.86 -8.01 -10.12
C HIS A 50 -18.93 -6.93 -9.99
N GLN A 51 -19.28 -6.52 -8.77
CA GLN A 51 -20.24 -5.46 -8.50
C GLN A 51 -19.80 -4.65 -7.28
N TYR A 52 -20.29 -3.41 -7.18
CA TYR A 52 -20.10 -2.64 -5.97
C TYR A 52 -20.80 -3.32 -4.79
N GLN A 53 -20.07 -3.49 -3.69
CA GLN A 53 -20.61 -4.04 -2.45
C GLN A 53 -19.86 -3.47 -1.25
N ALA A 54 -20.61 -3.08 -0.22
CA ALA A 54 -20.07 -2.67 1.06
C ALA A 54 -20.15 -3.82 2.07
N PHE A 55 -19.08 -4.00 2.85
CA PHE A 55 -18.99 -5.02 3.89
C PHE A 55 -18.51 -4.41 5.20
N LEU A 56 -19.10 -4.88 6.30
CA LEU A 56 -18.58 -4.65 7.64
C LEU A 56 -17.91 -5.94 8.12
N LEU A 57 -16.60 -5.88 8.39
CA LEU A 57 -15.89 -6.96 9.06
C LEU A 57 -15.83 -6.67 10.56
N ASP A 58 -16.82 -7.15 11.29
CA ASP A 58 -16.87 -7.02 12.75
C ASP A 58 -16.07 -8.12 13.44
N GLY A 59 -15.38 -7.75 14.51
CA GLY A 59 -14.58 -8.66 15.30
C GLY A 59 -13.71 -7.92 16.29
N LEU A 60 -13.44 -8.54 17.43
CA LEU A 60 -12.60 -7.97 18.48
C LEU A 60 -11.14 -7.77 18.01
N THR A 61 -10.37 -6.95 18.71
CA THR A 61 -8.92 -6.88 18.51
C THR A 61 -8.31 -8.27 18.74
N GLY A 62 -7.33 -8.68 17.92
CA GLY A 62 -6.73 -10.01 17.99
C GLY A 62 -7.46 -11.12 17.22
N SER A 63 -8.69 -10.89 16.73
CA SER A 63 -9.42 -11.85 15.89
C SER A 63 -8.83 -12.08 14.48
N GLY A 64 -7.79 -11.33 14.12
CA GLY A 64 -7.11 -11.49 12.82
C GLY A 64 -7.76 -10.76 11.64
N LYS A 65 -8.58 -9.73 11.87
CA LYS A 65 -9.15 -8.88 10.78
C LYS A 65 -8.11 -8.42 9.75
N THR A 66 -6.91 -8.08 10.22
CA THR A 66 -5.80 -7.69 9.34
C THR A 66 -5.44 -8.77 8.34
N GLU A 67 -5.44 -10.05 8.74
CA GLU A 67 -5.16 -11.15 7.80
C GLU A 67 -6.26 -11.29 6.76
N VAL A 68 -7.53 -11.10 7.15
CA VAL A 68 -8.65 -11.05 6.20
C VAL A 68 -8.42 -9.96 5.16
N TYR A 69 -8.00 -8.75 5.57
CA TYR A 69 -7.65 -7.66 4.64
C TYR A 69 -6.51 -8.06 3.71
N LEU A 70 -5.40 -8.58 4.25
CA LEU A 70 -4.23 -8.94 3.45
C LEU A 70 -4.55 -10.05 2.42
N HIS A 71 -5.40 -11.02 2.77
CA HIS A 71 -5.85 -12.05 1.82
C HIS A 71 -6.74 -11.47 0.71
N ILE A 72 -7.71 -10.62 1.07
CA ILE A 72 -8.56 -9.94 0.07
C ILE A 72 -7.70 -9.10 -0.88
N MET A 73 -6.76 -8.33 -0.32
CA MET A 73 -5.84 -7.50 -1.09
C MET A 73 -5.00 -8.33 -2.05
N HIS A 74 -4.49 -9.48 -1.60
CA HIS A 74 -3.72 -10.37 -2.47
C HIS A 74 -4.52 -10.83 -3.70
N GLU A 75 -5.79 -11.22 -3.52
CA GLU A 75 -6.65 -11.63 -4.65
C GLU A 75 -6.94 -10.48 -5.62
N VAL A 76 -7.07 -9.24 -5.12
CA VAL A 76 -7.24 -8.04 -5.96
C VAL A 76 -5.96 -7.70 -6.72
N LEU A 77 -4.81 -7.72 -6.04
CA LEU A 77 -3.49 -7.41 -6.61
C LEU A 77 -3.08 -8.44 -7.67
N LYS A 78 -3.43 -9.71 -7.48
CA LYS A 78 -3.20 -10.80 -8.46
C LYS A 78 -3.91 -10.56 -9.79
N GLN A 79 -4.98 -9.76 -9.80
CA GLN A 79 -5.69 -9.34 -11.03
C GLN A 79 -5.06 -8.10 -11.68
N GLY A 80 -3.93 -7.60 -11.16
CA GLY A 80 -3.29 -6.36 -11.63
C GLY A 80 -4.05 -5.08 -11.25
N LYS A 81 -4.98 -5.16 -10.29
CA LYS A 81 -5.73 -4.01 -9.77
C LYS A 81 -5.01 -3.37 -8.59
N GLN A 82 -5.34 -2.11 -8.30
CA GLN A 82 -4.79 -1.38 -7.16
C GLN A 82 -5.68 -1.51 -5.91
N VAL A 83 -5.08 -1.32 -4.74
CA VAL A 83 -5.81 -1.25 -3.46
C VAL A 83 -5.55 0.08 -2.77
N LEU A 84 -6.63 0.74 -2.33
CA LEU A 84 -6.57 1.86 -1.39
C LEU A 84 -6.90 1.38 0.02
N VAL A 85 -6.04 1.68 0.99
CA VAL A 85 -6.28 1.44 2.41
C VAL A 85 -6.28 2.79 3.13
N LEU A 86 -7.40 3.14 3.73
CA LEU A 86 -7.54 4.32 4.57
C LEU A 86 -7.39 3.91 6.03
N VAL A 87 -6.51 4.60 6.74
CA VAL A 87 -6.28 4.43 8.18
C VAL A 87 -6.49 5.78 8.88
N PRO A 88 -6.88 5.80 10.16
CA PRO A 88 -6.86 7.03 10.93
C PRO A 88 -5.47 7.68 10.88
N GLU A 89 -5.37 9.01 11.02
CA GLU A 89 -4.10 9.74 10.92
C GLU A 89 -2.98 9.16 11.81
N ILE A 90 -3.34 8.82 13.05
CA ILE A 90 -2.43 8.17 14.03
C ILE A 90 -2.11 6.70 13.71
N GLY A 91 -2.86 6.08 12.80
CA GLY A 91 -2.75 4.67 12.42
C GLY A 91 -1.69 4.40 11.35
N LEU A 92 -1.20 5.43 10.66
CA LEU A 92 -0.14 5.32 9.65
C LEU A 92 1.26 5.21 10.30
N THR A 93 1.37 4.33 11.28
CA THR A 93 2.63 4.09 12.00
C THR A 93 3.63 3.33 11.12
N PRO A 94 4.94 3.44 11.39
CA PRO A 94 5.95 2.60 10.75
C PRO A 94 5.65 1.10 10.85
N GLN A 95 4.97 0.65 11.91
CA GLN A 95 4.56 -0.74 12.09
C GLN A 95 3.50 -1.17 11.06
N THR A 96 2.47 -0.35 10.86
CA THR A 96 1.43 -0.60 9.84
C THR A 96 2.07 -0.68 8.46
N ILE A 97 2.91 0.30 8.11
CA ILE A 97 3.61 0.35 6.83
C ILE A 97 4.51 -0.88 6.64
N SER A 98 5.30 -1.23 7.67
CA SER A 98 6.20 -2.38 7.65
C SER A 98 5.45 -3.68 7.40
N ARG A 99 4.26 -3.86 8.00
CA ARG A 99 3.42 -5.04 7.77
C ARG A 99 2.98 -5.19 6.31
N PHE A 100 2.59 -4.09 5.65
CA PHE A 100 2.23 -4.15 4.23
C PHE A 100 3.47 -4.45 3.36
N LYS A 101 4.59 -3.78 3.62
CA LYS A 101 5.86 -4.03 2.92
C LYS A 101 6.40 -5.44 3.12
N SER A 102 6.18 -6.04 4.30
CA SER A 102 6.62 -7.40 4.58
C SER A 102 5.74 -8.46 3.93
N ARG A 103 4.47 -8.14 3.65
CA ARG A 103 3.53 -9.05 2.96
C ARG A 103 3.67 -8.96 1.45
N PHE A 104 3.72 -7.75 0.91
CA PHE A 104 3.72 -7.48 -0.52
C PHE A 104 5.04 -6.87 -0.96
N ASN A 105 5.75 -7.58 -1.85
CA ASN A 105 6.85 -7.02 -2.61
C ASN A 105 6.25 -6.26 -3.81
N CYS A 106 5.83 -5.02 -3.58
CA CYS A 106 5.27 -4.13 -4.59
C CYS A 106 5.51 -2.67 -4.24
N ASP A 107 5.25 -1.79 -5.19
CA ASP A 107 5.30 -0.35 -5.00
C ASP A 107 4.11 0.10 -4.12
N ILE A 108 4.42 0.79 -3.01
CA ILE A 108 3.43 1.32 -2.06
C ILE A 108 3.55 2.85 -2.01
N ALA A 109 2.49 3.56 -2.37
CA ALA A 109 2.38 5.00 -2.20
C ALA A 109 1.80 5.34 -0.82
N LEU A 110 2.40 6.33 -0.15
CA LEU A 110 1.91 6.88 1.12
C LEU A 110 1.35 8.27 0.88
N LEU A 111 0.19 8.56 1.45
CA LEU A 111 -0.48 9.86 1.38
C LEU A 111 -0.92 10.28 2.79
N HIS A 112 -0.23 11.26 3.37
CA HIS A 112 -0.56 11.79 4.70
C HIS A 112 -0.24 13.29 4.82
N SER A 113 -0.72 13.91 5.90
CA SER A 113 -0.59 15.34 6.20
C SER A 113 0.85 15.84 6.21
N GLY A 114 1.78 15.03 6.73
CA GLY A 114 3.22 15.35 6.81
C GLY A 114 4.03 15.32 5.49
N LEU A 115 3.42 15.08 4.33
CA LEU A 115 4.12 15.15 3.04
C LEU A 115 4.17 16.59 2.50
N ASN A 116 5.31 16.95 1.90
CA ASN A 116 5.40 18.16 1.11
C ASN A 116 4.72 17.99 -0.26
N ASP A 117 4.47 19.10 -0.95
CA ASP A 117 3.70 19.10 -2.21
C ASP A 117 4.35 18.25 -3.30
N SER A 118 5.68 18.27 -3.42
CA SER A 118 6.41 17.44 -4.39
C SER A 118 6.20 15.94 -4.13
N LYS A 119 6.32 15.49 -2.88
CA LYS A 119 6.09 14.09 -2.52
C LYS A 119 4.64 13.68 -2.67
N ARG A 120 3.70 14.56 -2.33
CA ARG A 120 2.26 14.32 -2.52
C ARG A 120 1.92 14.16 -4.00
N LEU A 121 2.45 15.05 -4.86
CA LEU A 121 2.28 14.96 -6.31
C LEU A 121 2.87 13.66 -6.87
N GLN A 122 4.06 13.28 -6.43
CA GLN A 122 4.70 12.03 -6.85
C GLN A 122 3.86 10.80 -6.46
N ALA A 123 3.38 10.73 -5.21
CA ALA A 123 2.52 9.64 -4.77
C ALA A 123 1.19 9.59 -5.55
N TRP A 124 0.62 10.75 -5.85
CA TRP A 124 -0.57 10.86 -6.70
C TRP A 124 -0.31 10.36 -8.13
N GLN A 125 0.82 10.72 -8.73
CA GLN A 125 1.21 10.24 -10.06
C GLN A 125 1.44 8.73 -10.07
N GLN A 126 2.08 8.18 -9.03
CA GLN A 126 2.27 6.73 -8.89
C GLN A 126 0.94 5.99 -8.79
N ALA A 127 -0.04 6.55 -8.06
CA ALA A 127 -1.38 5.99 -8.00
C ALA A 127 -2.09 6.09 -9.36
N GLN A 128 -2.07 7.24 -10.01
CA GLN A 128 -2.74 7.48 -11.29
C GLN A 128 -2.22 6.57 -12.42
N THR A 129 -0.91 6.35 -12.46
CA THR A 129 -0.23 5.58 -13.51
C THR A 129 -0.30 4.06 -13.29
N GLY A 130 -0.81 3.61 -12.14
CA GLY A 130 -0.78 2.21 -11.77
C GLY A 130 0.58 1.73 -11.22
N LYS A 131 1.59 2.62 -11.11
CA LYS A 131 2.88 2.28 -10.50
C LYS A 131 2.70 1.72 -9.10
N ALA A 132 1.95 2.44 -8.25
CA ALA A 132 1.67 2.01 -6.89
C ALA A 132 0.55 0.96 -6.89
N SER A 133 0.86 -0.27 -6.51
CA SER A 133 -0.15 -1.32 -6.38
C SER A 133 -0.99 -1.13 -5.11
N ILE A 134 -0.39 -0.56 -4.06
CA ILE A 134 -1.07 -0.24 -2.80
C ILE A 134 -0.90 1.25 -2.50
N ILE A 135 -2.00 1.90 -2.12
CA ILE A 135 -2.03 3.28 -1.65
C ILE A 135 -2.47 3.25 -0.18
N LEU A 136 -1.66 3.79 0.72
CA LEU A 136 -2.00 3.98 2.12
C LEU A 136 -2.27 5.47 2.39
N GLY A 137 -3.47 5.78 2.86
CA GLY A 137 -3.93 7.15 3.06
C GLY A 137 -4.58 7.38 4.42
N THR A 138 -4.77 8.66 4.75
CA THR A 138 -5.52 9.17 5.91
C THR A 138 -6.58 10.14 5.46
#